data_AF-A0A4P7ZAM2-F1
#
_entry.id   AF-A0A4P7ZAM2-F1
#
_cell.length_a   1.000
_cell.length_b   1.000
_cell.length_c   1.000
_cell.angle_alpha   90.00
_cell.angle_beta   90.00
_cell.angle_gamma   90.00
#
_symmetry.space_group_name_H-M   'P 1'
#
loop_
_entity.id
_entity.type
_entity.pdbx_description
1 polymer ?
#
loop_
_entity_poly.entity_id
_entity_poly.type
_entity_poly.pdbx_seq_one_letter_code
_entity_poly.pdbx_strand_id
1 'polypeptide(L)'
;MKSLSEGIDATRQTIDRLTAGVGDKAMTDPRGAKTLGEAAMNADGSFNGARALSWLSEALNPGKGASEADVQRIWDETQAKVRAKATGV
;
A
#
# COMPACT_ATOMS: atom_id res chain seq x y z
N MET A 1 -24.94 13.55 -36.50
CA MET A 1 -23.47 13.43 -36.34
C MET A 1 -23.17 13.63 -34.86
N LYS A 2 -22.54 12.68 -34.18
CA LYS A 2 -22.11 12.89 -32.79
C LYS A 2 -21.10 14.03 -32.76
N SER A 3 -21.26 14.97 -31.84
CA SER A 3 -20.41 16.16 -31.79
C SER A 3 -18.99 15.79 -31.37
N LEU A 4 -17.98 16.54 -31.80
CA LEU A 4 -16.58 16.29 -31.45
C LEU A 4 -16.36 16.29 -29.92
N SER A 5 -17.14 17.09 -29.19
CA SER A 5 -17.15 17.13 -27.72
C SER A 5 -17.63 15.82 -27.10
N GLU A 6 -18.68 15.20 -27.63
CA GLU A 6 -19.17 13.89 -27.15
C GLU A 6 -18.13 12.78 -27.33
N GLY A 7 -17.34 12.85 -28.41
CA GLY A 7 -16.24 11.93 -28.64
C GLY A 7 -15.12 12.08 -27.59
N ILE A 8 -14.74 13.32 -27.28
CA ILE A 8 -13.70 13.64 -26.29
C ILE A 8 -14.14 13.21 -24.88
N ASP A 9 -15.40 13.43 -24.52
CA ASP A 9 -15.92 13.07 -23.20
C ASP A 9 -16.00 11.55 -22.99
N ALA A 10 -16.37 10.80 -24.04
CA ALA A 10 -16.37 9.33 -24.00
C ALA A 10 -14.93 8.77 -23.88
N THR A 11 -13.95 9.39 -24.54
CA THR A 11 -12.54 9.02 -24.39
C THR A 11 -12.03 9.30 -22.98
N ARG A 12 -12.37 10.46 -22.39
CA ARG A 12 -12.01 10.79 -21.00
C ARG A 12 -12.58 9.79 -19.99
N GLN A 13 -13.88 9.48 -20.08
CA GLN A 13 -14.50 8.48 -19.18
C GLN A 13 -13.88 7.08 -19.32
N THR A 14 -13.42 6.73 -20.52
CA THR A 14 -12.73 5.45 -20.75
C THR A 14 -11.35 5.44 -20.11
N ILE A 15 -10.58 6.52 -20.27
CA ILE A 15 -9.29 6.68 -19.61
C ILE A 15 -9.47 6.63 -18.10
N ASP A 16 -10.42 7.39 -17.53
CA ASP A 16 -10.69 7.40 -16.10
C ASP A 16 -11.08 6.02 -15.57
N ARG A 17 -11.88 5.24 -16.30
CA ARG A 17 -12.22 3.85 -15.92
C ARG A 17 -11.00 2.93 -15.95
N LEU A 18 -10.12 3.10 -16.93
CA LEU A 18 -8.90 2.29 -17.05
C LEU A 18 -7.84 2.67 -16.01
N THR A 19 -7.80 3.95 -15.60
CA THR A 19 -6.80 4.47 -14.65
C THR A 19 -7.29 4.50 -13.20
N ALA A 20 -8.60 4.34 -12.96
CA ALA A 20 -9.24 4.23 -11.63
C ALA A 20 -8.67 3.12 -10.73
N GLY A 21 -7.77 2.28 -11.24
CA GLY A 21 -7.02 1.29 -10.46
C GLY A 21 -5.51 1.27 -10.72
N VAL A 22 -4.96 2.26 -11.42
CA VAL A 22 -3.54 2.33 -11.85
C VAL A 22 -2.80 3.48 -11.18
N GLY A 23 -3.48 4.59 -10.88
CA GLY A 23 -2.84 5.78 -10.28
C GLY A 23 -2.47 5.64 -8.79
N ASP A 24 -3.12 4.74 -8.07
CA ASP A 24 -2.98 4.68 -6.60
C ASP A 24 -2.30 3.40 -6.09
N LYS A 25 -2.19 2.32 -6.88
CA LYS A 25 -1.65 1.05 -6.38
C LYS A 25 -0.18 1.11 -5.96
N ALA A 26 0.62 1.96 -6.60
CA ALA A 26 2.01 2.19 -6.22
C ALA A 26 2.16 3.01 -4.93
N MET A 27 1.13 3.79 -4.55
CA MET A 27 1.08 4.53 -3.28
C MET A 27 0.32 3.76 -2.19
N THR A 28 -0.61 2.86 -2.54
CA THR A 28 -1.44 2.11 -1.58
C THR A 28 -0.82 0.79 -1.16
N ASP A 29 -0.19 0.03 -2.06
CA ASP A 29 0.50 -1.22 -1.70
C ASP A 29 2.02 -0.99 -1.63
N PRO A 30 2.62 -0.97 -0.41
CA PRO A 30 4.05 -0.72 -0.26
C PRO A 30 4.93 -1.75 -0.97
N ARG A 31 4.41 -2.95 -1.29
CA ARG A 31 5.15 -4.01 -1.99
C ARG A 31 5.51 -3.69 -3.43
N GLY A 32 4.81 -2.72 -4.05
CA GLY A 32 5.08 -2.27 -5.42
C GLY A 32 6.16 -1.19 -5.52
N ALA A 33 6.66 -0.67 -4.40
CA ALA A 33 7.64 0.42 -4.39
C ALA A 33 9.02 -0.03 -4.88
N LYS A 34 9.81 0.89 -5.47
CA LYS A 34 11.15 0.57 -5.99
C LYS A 34 12.21 0.66 -4.91
N THR A 35 12.00 1.52 -3.93
CA THR A 35 12.93 1.74 -2.83
C THR A 35 12.23 1.58 -1.48
N LEU A 36 13.01 1.25 -0.45
CA LEU A 36 12.54 1.24 0.94
C LEU A 36 11.95 2.60 1.35
N GLY A 37 12.56 3.70 0.90
CA GLY A 37 12.09 5.05 1.21
C GLY A 37 10.70 5.32 0.65
N GLU A 38 10.46 4.95 -0.61
CA GLU A 38 9.14 5.03 -1.24
C GLU A 38 8.11 4.15 -0.54
N ALA A 39 8.48 2.92 -0.17
CA ALA A 39 7.59 2.01 0.53
C ALA A 39 7.16 2.56 1.90
N ALA A 40 8.14 3.02 2.67
CA ALA A 40 7.96 3.40 4.06
C ALA A 40 7.30 4.77 4.23
N MET A 41 7.33 5.65 3.23
CA MET A 41 6.81 7.00 3.32
C MET A 41 5.27 7.03 3.21
N ASN A 42 4.64 7.71 4.16
CA ASN A 42 3.22 8.05 4.13
C ASN A 42 2.99 9.34 3.32
N ALA A 43 1.73 9.63 2.98
CA ALA A 43 1.36 10.83 2.22
C ALA A 43 1.68 12.16 2.94
N ASP A 44 1.76 12.13 4.28
CA ASP A 44 2.13 13.28 5.11
C ASP A 44 3.64 13.46 5.27
N GLY A 45 4.46 12.62 4.62
CA GLY A 45 5.92 12.63 4.70
C GLY A 45 6.51 11.92 5.92
N SER A 46 5.69 11.35 6.80
CA SER A 46 6.14 10.49 7.90
C SER A 46 6.53 9.10 7.40
N PHE A 47 7.22 8.32 8.25
CA PHE A 47 7.64 6.95 7.93
C PHE A 47 6.87 5.92 8.74
N ASN A 48 6.48 4.82 8.08
CA ASN A 48 5.70 3.72 8.63
C ASN A 48 6.48 2.40 8.53
N GLY A 49 6.76 1.80 9.69
CA GLY A 49 7.50 0.54 9.79
C GLY A 49 6.74 -0.67 9.23
N ALA A 50 5.40 -0.71 9.32
CA ALA A 50 4.61 -1.81 8.78
C ALA A 50 4.69 -1.84 7.24
N ARG A 51 4.64 -0.67 6.61
CA ARG A 51 4.83 -0.50 5.17
C ARG A 51 6.21 -0.95 4.71
N ALA A 52 7.24 -0.49 5.40
CA ALA A 52 8.63 -0.87 5.15
C ALA A 52 8.85 -2.39 5.18
N LEU A 53 8.29 -3.06 6.20
CA LEU A 53 8.42 -4.50 6.38
C LEU A 53 7.58 -5.30 5.38
N SER A 54 6.40 -4.80 4.99
CA SER A 54 5.60 -5.40 3.93
C SER A 54 6.37 -5.41 2.61
N TRP A 55 6.96 -4.28 2.21
CA TRP A 55 7.85 -4.18 1.05
C TRP A 55 9.04 -5.14 1.13
N LEU A 56 9.74 -5.14 2.27
CA LEU A 56 10.91 -5.99 2.46
C LEU A 56 10.55 -7.48 2.33
N SER A 57 9.39 -7.88 2.84
CA SER A 57 8.95 -9.28 2.77
C SER A 57 8.72 -9.74 1.32
N GLU A 58 8.20 -8.88 0.45
CA GLU A 58 8.04 -9.16 -0.98
C GLU A 58 9.39 -9.15 -1.70
N ALA A 59 10.26 -8.18 -1.41
CA ALA A 59 11.59 -8.09 -1.99
C ALA A 59 12.45 -9.33 -1.69
N LEU A 60 12.30 -9.90 -0.49
CA LEU A 60 12.99 -11.12 -0.07
C LEU A 60 12.29 -12.40 -0.55
N ASN A 61 10.96 -12.41 -0.67
CA ASN A 61 10.17 -13.57 -1.07
C ASN A 61 9.09 -13.20 -2.11
N PRO A 62 9.48 -13.06 -3.39
CA PRO A 62 8.56 -12.64 -4.44
C PRO A 62 7.31 -13.54 -4.54
N GLY A 63 6.14 -12.92 -4.61
CA GLY A 63 4.82 -13.57 -4.65
C GLY A 63 4.33 -14.11 -3.30
N LYS A 64 5.09 -13.90 -2.22
CA LYS A 64 4.78 -14.37 -0.86
C LYS A 64 4.96 -13.28 0.20
N GLY A 65 5.13 -12.01 -0.19
CA GLY A 65 5.23 -10.90 0.73
C GLY A 65 3.95 -10.71 1.54
N ALA A 66 4.12 -10.47 2.84
CA ALA A 66 3.03 -10.16 3.75
C ALA A 66 2.42 -8.79 3.41
N SER A 67 1.10 -8.67 3.55
CA SER A 67 0.41 -7.39 3.41
C SER A 67 0.78 -6.44 4.56
N GLU A 68 0.63 -5.12 4.35
CA GLU A 68 0.81 -4.12 5.42
C GLU A 68 -0.06 -4.45 6.65
N ALA A 69 -1.32 -4.86 6.41
CA ALA A 69 -2.26 -5.21 7.47
C ALA A 69 -1.81 -6.44 8.28
N ASP A 70 -1.26 -7.46 7.62
CA ASP A 70 -0.72 -8.64 8.32
C ASP A 70 0.49 -8.28 9.18
N VAL A 71 1.38 -7.43 8.68
CA VAL A 71 2.52 -6.94 9.45
C VAL A 71 2.05 -6.15 10.66
N GLN A 72 1.08 -5.25 10.50
CA GLN A 72 0.51 -4.47 11.61
C GLN A 72 -0.13 -5.39 12.66
N ARG A 73 -0.89 -6.40 12.23
CA ARG A 73 -1.49 -7.39 13.14
C ARG A 73 -0.42 -8.14 13.95
N ILE A 74 0.64 -8.63 13.30
CA ILE A 74 1.75 -9.33 13.99
C ILE A 74 2.42 -8.41 15.01
N TRP A 75 2.61 -7.14 14.68
CA TRP A 75 3.15 -6.14 15.59
C TRP A 75 2.24 -5.96 16.81
N ASP A 76 0.94 -5.76 16.61
CA ASP A 76 -0.02 -5.53 17.68
C ASP A 76 -0.11 -6.73 18.63
N GLU A 77 -0.14 -7.95 18.08
CA GLU A 77 -0.08 -9.20 18.84
C GLU A 77 1.22 -9.30 19.66
N THR A 78 2.35 -8.91 19.09
CA THR A 78 3.65 -8.92 19.77
C THR A 78 3.69 -7.92 20.92
N GLN A 79 3.20 -6.70 20.69
CA GLN A 79 3.13 -5.66 21.71
C GLN A 79 2.17 -6.02 22.83
N ALA A 80 1.04 -6.67 22.53
CA ALA A 80 0.13 -7.20 23.54
C ALA A 80 0.82 -8.23 24.44
N LYS A 81 1.59 -9.17 23.87
CA LYS A 81 2.36 -10.16 24.64
C LYS A 81 3.42 -9.52 25.53
N VAL A 82 4.14 -8.52 25.03
CA VAL A 82 5.15 -7.78 25.80
C VAL A 82 4.49 -7.05 26.99
N ARG A 83 3.36 -6.39 26.75
CA ARG A 83 2.60 -5.69 27.81
C ARG A 83 2.02 -6.65 28.86
N ALA A 84 1.47 -7.79 28.44
CA ALA A 84 0.98 -8.82 29.36
C ALA A 84 2.11 -9.33 30.27
N LYS A 85 3.27 -9.66 29.69
CA LYS A 85 4.46 -10.07 30.45
C LYS A 85 4.94 -9.01 31.44
N ALA A 86 4.86 -7.73 31.07
CA ALA A 86 5.28 -6.63 31.94
C ALA A 86 4.28 -6.35 33.09
N THR A 87 3.01 -6.71 32.93
CA THR A 87 1.94 -6.43 33.91
C THR A 87 1.60 -7.63 34.80
N GLY A 88 2.19 -8.81 34.56
CA GLY A 88 2.13 -9.95 35.47
C GLY A 88 0.78 -10.68 35.52
N VAL A 89 -0.05 -10.54 34.47
CA VAL A 89 -1.24 -11.37 34.25
C VAL A 89 -0.88 -12.62 33.46
#